data_AF-A0A9W6QTE4-F1
#
_entry.id   AF-A0A9W6QTE4-F1
#
_cell.length_a   1.000
_cell.length_b   1.000
_cell.length_c   1.000
_cell.angle_alpha   90.00
_cell.angle_beta   90.00
_cell.angle_gamma   90.00
#
_symmetry.space_group_name_H-M   'P 1'
#
loop_
_entity.id
_entity.type
_entity.pdbx_description
1 polymer ?
#
loop_
_entity_poly.entity_id
_entity_poly.type
_entity_poly.pdbx_seq_one_letter_code
_entity_poly.pdbx_strand_id
1 'polypeptide(L)'
;MRRVRKPAVFAAVLALVLGSAVVPDLPYFRAEATLAAAPTPAPQIGFLTTPKDKPLKVTASFGYAASIQYKGTETVVDANGVSFQAAHYTFRALTLDDLTISDGSRSNYALTLGSSGTTQLGGTNSTGQQMQTDLWANNLYASSPLLLCALPAAWLLSLGLSLSVHLCDVRMDLYALKAFNPSPTSGRDNPVRLPSASLSVTSKGTS
;
A
#
# COMPACT_ATOMS: atom_id res chain seq x y z
N MET A 1 -6.27 -66.23 30.96
CA MET A 1 -5.37 -65.61 29.95
C MET A 1 -6.24 -64.84 28.95
N ARG A 2 -6.41 -63.53 29.13
CA ARG A 2 -5.70 -62.46 28.39
C ARG A 2 -5.58 -62.73 26.88
N ARG A 3 -6.21 -61.88 26.06
CA ARG A 3 -5.46 -60.95 25.20
C ARG A 3 -6.33 -59.77 24.76
N VAL A 4 -5.89 -58.62 25.23
CA VAL A 4 -6.43 -57.28 25.05
C VAL A 4 -6.30 -56.89 23.58
N ARG A 5 -7.45 -56.70 22.90
CA ARG A 5 -7.51 -56.08 21.56
C ARG A 5 -7.42 -54.55 21.70
N LYS A 6 -6.23 -54.02 22.01
CA LYS A 6 -5.99 -52.56 22.05
C LYS A 6 -4.70 -52.02 21.36
N PRO A 7 -3.93 -52.76 20.51
CA PRO A 7 -2.78 -52.12 19.84
C PRO A 7 -3.08 -51.56 18.44
N ALA A 8 -4.15 -51.99 17.75
CA ALA A 8 -4.32 -51.68 16.33
C ALA A 8 -4.83 -50.24 16.04
N VAL A 9 -5.67 -49.68 16.93
CA VAL A 9 -6.29 -48.36 16.69
C VAL A 9 -5.30 -47.22 16.95
N PHE A 10 -4.38 -47.37 17.93
CA PHE A 10 -3.35 -46.37 18.20
C PHE A 10 -2.30 -46.29 17.07
N ALA A 11 -1.98 -47.42 16.43
CA ALA A 11 -1.04 -47.43 15.31
C ALA A 11 -1.60 -46.72 14.05
N ALA A 12 -2.90 -46.86 13.78
CA ALA A 12 -3.54 -46.21 12.64
C ALA A 12 -3.63 -44.68 12.79
N VAL A 13 -3.91 -44.19 14.01
CA VAL A 13 -3.99 -42.74 14.28
C VAL A 13 -2.59 -42.10 14.28
N LEU A 14 -1.57 -42.78 14.82
CA LEU A 14 -0.19 -42.27 14.81
C LEU A 14 0.40 -42.21 13.38
N ALA A 15 0.05 -43.17 12.52
CA ALA A 15 0.46 -43.16 11.11
C ALA A 15 -0.22 -42.03 10.31
N LEU A 16 -1.46 -41.66 10.64
CA LEU A 16 -2.16 -40.54 10.00
C LEU A 16 -1.57 -39.18 10.41
N VAL A 17 -1.17 -39.02 11.68
CA VAL A 17 -0.57 -37.77 12.20
C VAL A 17 0.89 -37.60 11.73
N LEU A 18 1.64 -38.69 11.58
CA LEU A 18 3.00 -38.65 11.01
C LEU A 18 3.00 -38.47 9.49
N GLY A 19 1.93 -38.86 8.79
CA GLY A 19 1.77 -38.64 7.35
C GLY A 19 1.49 -37.20 6.96
N SER A 20 0.86 -36.39 7.82
CA SER A 20 0.61 -34.96 7.57
C SER A 20 1.79 -34.05 7.93
N ALA A 21 2.83 -34.57 8.59
CA ALA A 21 3.99 -33.79 9.02
C ALA A 21 5.16 -33.84 8.01
N VAL A 22 5.07 -34.69 6.99
CA VAL A 22 6.02 -34.76 5.87
C VAL A 22 5.31 -34.26 4.62
N VAL A 23 4.85 -33.01 4.65
CA VAL A 23 4.71 -32.27 3.41
C VAL A 23 6.16 -31.97 3.01
N PRO A 24 6.71 -32.58 1.95
CA PRO A 24 8.01 -32.13 1.45
C PRO A 24 7.90 -30.62 1.26
N ASP A 25 8.87 -29.86 1.75
CA ASP A 25 8.99 -28.44 1.40
C ASP A 25 8.80 -28.36 -0.10
N LEU A 26 7.62 -27.87 -0.53
CA LEU A 26 7.35 -27.64 -1.93
C LEU A 26 8.51 -26.76 -2.35
N PRO A 27 9.29 -27.14 -3.39
CA PRO A 27 10.36 -26.30 -3.85
C PRO A 27 9.75 -24.93 -4.05
N TYR A 28 10.18 -23.96 -3.23
CA TYR A 28 9.80 -22.58 -3.44
C TYR A 28 10.28 -22.30 -4.84
N PHE A 29 9.34 -22.25 -5.79
CA PHE A 29 9.60 -21.71 -7.11
C PHE A 29 9.94 -20.25 -6.85
N ARG A 30 11.22 -19.98 -6.58
CA ARG A 30 11.77 -18.66 -6.81
C ARG A 30 11.48 -18.43 -8.28
N ALA A 31 10.62 -17.46 -8.56
CA ALA A 31 10.58 -16.86 -9.87
C ALA A 31 11.96 -16.21 -10.07
N GLU A 32 12.95 -16.99 -10.49
CA GLU A 32 14.20 -16.48 -11.02
C GLU A 32 13.86 -15.87 -12.37
N ALA A 33 13.28 -14.67 -12.33
CA ALA A 33 13.31 -13.80 -13.48
C ALA A 33 14.78 -13.50 -13.73
N THR A 34 15.34 -14.08 -14.80
CA THR A 34 16.66 -13.70 -15.30
C THR A 34 16.59 -12.22 -15.66
N LEU A 35 17.02 -11.36 -14.74
CA LEU A 35 17.02 -9.92 -14.98
C LEU A 35 18.09 -9.60 -16.02
N ALA A 36 17.65 -9.22 -17.22
CA ALA A 36 18.33 -8.16 -17.95
C ALA A 36 18.65 -7.05 -16.94
N ALA A 37 19.85 -6.46 -17.02
CA ALA A 37 20.41 -5.53 -16.03
C ALA A 37 19.34 -4.83 -15.18
N ALA A 38 19.39 -5.05 -13.85
CA ALA A 38 18.33 -4.61 -12.96
C ALA A 38 17.98 -3.14 -13.22
N PRO A 39 16.69 -2.82 -13.44
CA PRO A 39 16.31 -1.47 -13.82
C PRO A 39 16.72 -0.48 -12.75
N THR A 40 17.22 0.68 -13.18
CA THR A 40 17.68 1.73 -12.28
C THR A 40 16.50 2.58 -11.83
N PRO A 41 16.25 2.73 -10.52
CA PRO A 41 15.19 3.60 -10.01
C PRO A 41 15.38 5.05 -10.43
N ALA A 42 14.26 5.77 -10.55
CA ALA A 42 14.29 7.22 -10.66
C ALA A 42 14.88 7.83 -9.36
N PRO A 43 15.91 8.70 -9.43
CA PRO A 43 16.65 9.17 -8.25
C PRO A 43 15.80 9.81 -7.15
N GLN A 44 14.74 10.51 -7.53
CA GLN A 44 13.85 11.22 -6.61
C GLN A 44 12.91 10.30 -5.82
N ILE A 45 12.65 9.09 -6.34
CA ILE A 45 11.90 8.04 -5.65
C ILE A 45 12.86 7.15 -4.86
N GLY A 46 13.97 6.74 -5.49
CA GLY A 46 14.98 5.87 -4.89
C GLY A 46 14.63 4.38 -4.89
N PHE A 47 13.48 4.00 -5.45
CA PHE A 47 13.04 2.61 -5.63
C PHE A 47 12.17 2.45 -6.88
N LEU A 48 12.02 1.21 -7.36
CA LEU A 48 11.16 0.89 -8.51
C LEU A 48 9.69 0.96 -8.12
N THR A 49 8.85 1.56 -8.97
CA THR A 49 7.42 1.75 -8.71
C THR A 49 6.61 0.51 -9.07
N THR A 50 5.31 0.53 -8.75
CA THR A 50 4.39 -0.45 -9.32
C THR A 50 4.33 -0.34 -10.85
N PRO A 51 4.02 -1.44 -11.57
CA PRO A 51 3.97 -1.43 -13.02
C PRO A 51 3.03 -0.35 -13.56
N LYS A 52 3.44 0.31 -14.65
CA LYS A 52 2.68 1.41 -15.28
C LYS A 52 1.21 1.06 -15.53
N ASP A 53 0.98 -0.16 -16.01
CA ASP A 53 -0.33 -0.71 -16.37
C ASP A 53 -1.10 -1.29 -15.17
N LYS A 54 -0.46 -1.36 -14.00
CA LYS A 54 -0.96 -1.99 -12.77
C LYS A 54 -0.75 -1.10 -11.54
N PRO A 55 -1.28 0.14 -11.53
CA PRO A 55 -1.21 0.99 -10.34
C PRO A 55 -1.99 0.38 -9.17
N LEU A 56 -1.57 0.71 -7.95
CA LEU A 56 -2.34 0.39 -6.75
C LEU A 56 -3.55 1.32 -6.71
N LYS A 57 -4.74 0.75 -6.53
CA LYS A 57 -5.95 1.54 -6.36
C LYS A 57 -6.08 1.92 -4.89
N VAL A 58 -6.03 3.21 -4.62
CA VAL A 58 -6.19 3.76 -3.27
C VAL A 58 -7.57 4.37 -3.17
N THR A 59 -8.27 4.08 -2.08
CA THR A 59 -9.55 4.71 -1.72
C THR A 59 -9.57 5.07 -0.24
N ALA A 60 -10.19 6.19 0.13
CA ALA A 60 -10.49 6.55 1.52
C ALA A 60 -11.82 7.32 1.58
N SER A 61 -12.58 7.12 2.66
CA SER A 61 -13.91 7.74 2.82
C SER A 61 -13.78 9.24 3.08
N PHE A 62 -12.85 9.61 3.97
CA PHE A 62 -12.54 10.98 4.33
C PHE A 62 -11.03 11.17 4.43
N GLY A 63 -10.61 12.43 4.36
CA GLY A 63 -9.23 12.79 4.59
C GLY A 63 -9.06 14.22 5.03
N TYR A 64 -7.87 14.48 5.56
CA TYR A 64 -7.41 15.82 5.84
C TYR A 64 -5.94 15.91 5.49
N ALA A 65 -5.54 17.01 4.89
CA ALA A 65 -4.14 17.39 4.76
C ALA A 65 -3.99 18.84 5.18
N ALA A 66 -3.03 19.13 6.06
CA ALA A 66 -2.71 20.49 6.44
C ALA A 66 -2.14 21.28 5.26
N SER A 67 -1.46 20.59 4.34
CA SER A 67 -1.18 21.12 3.02
C SER A 67 -1.17 20.01 1.99
N ILE A 68 -1.62 20.32 0.78
CA ILE A 68 -1.37 19.54 -0.43
C ILE A 68 -0.72 20.46 -1.47
N GLN A 69 0.28 19.97 -2.19
CA GLN A 69 0.95 20.70 -3.25
C GLN A 69 1.25 19.77 -4.43
N TYR A 70 0.83 20.18 -5.63
CA TYR A 70 1.28 19.55 -6.87
C TYR A 70 2.68 20.06 -7.22
N LYS A 71 3.62 19.14 -7.42
CA LYS A 71 5.03 19.44 -7.71
C LYS A 71 5.37 19.35 -9.20
N GLY A 72 4.42 18.93 -10.02
CA GLY A 72 4.62 18.67 -11.44
C GLY A 72 4.52 17.19 -11.77
N THR A 73 4.81 16.86 -13.01
CA THR A 73 4.86 15.49 -13.50
C THR A 73 6.31 15.07 -13.67
N GLU A 74 6.66 13.91 -13.11
CA GLU A 74 8.03 13.40 -13.08
C GLU A 74 8.13 12.05 -13.76
N THR A 75 9.31 11.76 -14.32
CA THR A 75 9.60 10.47 -14.91
C THR A 75 9.96 9.48 -13.82
N VAL A 76 9.25 8.36 -13.80
CA VAL A 76 9.39 7.26 -12.86
C VAL A 76 9.69 5.96 -13.61
N VAL A 77 10.26 4.97 -12.91
CA VAL A 77 10.65 3.68 -13.48
C VAL A 77 9.96 2.57 -12.69
N ASP A 78 9.17 1.74 -13.37
CA ASP A 78 8.51 0.61 -12.71
C ASP A 78 9.40 -0.61 -12.51
N ALA A 79 8.87 -1.59 -11.78
CA ALA A 79 9.52 -2.87 -11.51
C ALA A 79 9.91 -3.68 -12.77
N ASN A 80 9.33 -3.38 -13.94
CA ASN A 80 9.68 -4.01 -15.22
C ASN A 80 10.72 -3.20 -16.02
N GLY A 81 11.17 -2.05 -15.49
CA GLY A 81 12.10 -1.14 -16.15
C GLY A 81 11.46 -0.17 -17.12
N VAL A 82 10.13 -0.07 -17.16
CA VAL A 82 9.42 0.86 -18.04
C VAL A 82 9.46 2.26 -17.43
N SER A 83 9.93 3.23 -18.22
CA SER A 83 9.87 4.66 -17.86
C SER A 83 8.53 5.26 -18.26
N PHE A 84 7.90 6.01 -17.36
CA PHE A 84 6.65 6.72 -17.64
C PHE A 84 6.48 7.95 -16.75
N GLN A 85 5.48 8.77 -17.06
CA GLN A 85 5.19 10.01 -16.35
C GLN A 85 4.11 9.80 -15.28
N ALA A 86 4.37 10.28 -14.07
CA ALA A 86 3.41 10.30 -12.97
C ALA A 86 3.37 11.68 -12.31
N ALA A 87 2.19 12.13 -11.88
CA ALA A 87 2.06 13.37 -11.13
C ALA A 87 2.61 13.20 -9.70
N HIS A 88 3.42 14.17 -9.26
CA HIS A 88 4.03 14.21 -7.94
C HIS A 88 3.25 15.19 -7.06
N TYR A 89 2.81 14.70 -5.90
CA TYR A 89 2.11 15.47 -4.88
C TYR A 89 2.84 15.37 -3.55
N THR A 90 3.01 16.51 -2.87
CA THR A 90 3.50 16.56 -1.50
C THR A 90 2.38 16.94 -0.56
N PHE A 91 2.22 16.18 0.51
CA PHE A 91 1.26 16.40 1.58
C PHE A 91 1.96 16.67 2.91
N ARG A 92 1.34 17.49 3.77
CA ARG A 92 1.71 17.63 5.18
C ARG A 92 0.56 17.23 6.08
N ALA A 93 0.87 16.49 7.14
CA ALA A 93 -0.12 15.98 8.10
C ALA A 93 -1.29 15.24 7.42
N LEU A 94 -1.01 14.38 6.43
CA LEU A 94 -2.05 13.66 5.71
C LEU A 94 -2.64 12.56 6.59
N THR A 95 -3.95 12.65 6.79
CA THR A 95 -4.76 11.64 7.46
C THR A 95 -5.89 11.19 6.56
N LEU A 96 -6.18 9.89 6.57
CA LEU A 96 -7.19 9.26 5.73
C LEU A 96 -8.00 8.29 6.58
N ASP A 97 -9.33 8.39 6.51
CA ASP A 97 -10.23 7.47 7.18
C ASP A 97 -10.64 6.33 6.24
N ASP A 98 -10.72 5.12 6.77
CA ASP A 98 -11.09 3.90 6.05
C ASP A 98 -10.24 3.65 4.79
N LEU A 99 -8.93 3.82 4.95
CA LEU A 99 -7.97 3.65 3.87
C LEU A 99 -7.99 2.22 3.35
N THR A 100 -8.11 2.07 2.03
CA THR A 100 -7.88 0.83 1.31
C THR A 100 -6.88 1.06 0.19
N ILE A 101 -5.87 0.20 0.10
CA ILE A 101 -4.90 0.13 -0.99
C ILE A 101 -5.00 -1.28 -1.58
N SER A 102 -5.31 -1.38 -2.87
CA SER A 102 -5.53 -2.68 -3.52
C SER A 102 -4.73 -2.84 -4.81
N ASP A 103 -4.17 -4.04 -4.99
CA ASP A 103 -3.69 -4.54 -6.28
C ASP A 103 -4.64 -5.65 -6.75
N GLY A 104 -5.66 -5.26 -7.51
CA GLY A 104 -6.58 -6.19 -8.17
C GLY A 104 -6.15 -6.59 -9.58
N SER A 105 -5.03 -6.08 -10.08
CA SER A 105 -4.65 -6.16 -11.50
C SER A 105 -3.84 -7.40 -11.87
N ARG A 106 -3.37 -8.15 -10.86
CA ARG A 106 -2.59 -9.39 -11.05
C ARG A 106 -3.51 -10.52 -11.45
N SER A 107 -3.02 -11.40 -12.32
CA SER A 107 -3.78 -12.55 -12.84
C SER A 107 -4.01 -13.63 -11.78
N ASN A 108 -3.03 -13.85 -10.91
CA ASN A 108 -3.01 -15.03 -10.03
C ASN A 108 -3.41 -14.72 -8.58
N TYR A 109 -3.40 -13.44 -8.19
CA TYR A 109 -3.77 -13.02 -6.85
C TYR A 109 -4.36 -11.60 -6.86
N ALA A 110 -4.98 -11.23 -5.75
CA ALA A 110 -5.28 -9.85 -5.39
C ALA A 110 -4.64 -9.55 -4.02
N LEU A 111 -4.12 -8.34 -3.87
CA LEU A 111 -3.61 -7.83 -2.60
C LEU A 111 -4.52 -6.70 -2.14
N THR A 112 -4.89 -6.68 -0.86
CA THR A 112 -5.59 -5.55 -0.26
C THR A 112 -5.00 -5.24 1.10
N LEU A 113 -4.56 -4.01 1.30
CA LEU A 113 -4.25 -3.42 2.60
C LEU A 113 -5.41 -2.51 2.98
N GLY A 114 -6.12 -2.83 4.05
CA GLY A 114 -7.20 -2.00 4.59
C GLY A 114 -6.86 -1.54 6.01
N SER A 115 -7.33 -0.36 6.40
CA SER A 115 -7.26 0.16 7.76
C SER A 115 -8.60 0.79 8.11
N SER A 116 -9.21 0.35 9.22
CA SER A 116 -10.41 0.97 9.76
C SER A 116 -10.02 2.03 10.79
N GLY A 117 -10.56 3.24 10.64
CA GLY A 117 -10.19 4.42 11.43
C GLY A 117 -9.13 5.31 10.76
N THR A 118 -8.65 6.30 11.52
CA THR A 118 -7.80 7.37 10.97
C THR A 118 -6.36 6.92 10.76
N THR A 119 -6.06 6.57 9.52
CA THR A 119 -4.71 6.36 9.04
C THR A 119 -3.95 7.68 8.99
N GLN A 120 -2.68 7.65 9.36
CA GLN A 120 -1.75 8.76 9.19
C GLN A 120 -0.65 8.35 8.21
N LEU A 121 -0.53 9.09 7.11
CA LEU A 121 0.57 8.99 6.15
C LEU A 121 1.29 10.33 6.21
N GLY A 122 2.33 10.45 7.01
CA GLY A 122 2.98 11.73 7.29
C GLY A 122 2.09 12.66 8.12
N GLY A 123 1.47 12.12 9.19
CA GLY A 123 0.62 12.84 10.16
C GLY A 123 1.39 13.85 11.03
N THR A 124 1.28 13.76 12.36
CA THR A 124 2.09 14.55 13.28
C THR A 124 2.99 13.66 14.13
N ASN A 125 4.22 14.09 14.38
CA ASN A 125 5.12 13.37 15.28
C ASN A 125 4.70 13.56 16.75
N SER A 126 5.42 12.94 17.69
CA SER A 126 5.12 13.01 19.13
C SER A 126 5.18 14.42 19.73
N THR A 127 5.86 15.37 19.07
CA THR A 127 5.95 16.78 19.47
C THR A 127 4.92 17.67 18.76
N GLY A 128 4.04 17.09 17.94
CA GLY A 128 3.00 17.81 17.20
C GLY A 128 3.47 18.42 15.87
N GLN A 129 4.72 18.20 15.45
CA GLN A 129 5.20 18.71 14.17
C GLN A 129 4.60 17.91 13.02
N GLN A 130 4.22 18.61 11.96
CA GLN A 130 3.65 18.01 10.75
C GLN A 130 4.75 17.25 9.98
N MET A 131 4.49 15.97 9.72
CA MET A 131 5.32 15.12 8.88
C MET A 131 4.90 15.26 7.42
N GLN A 132 5.70 14.71 6.50
CA GLN A 132 5.50 14.85 5.06
C GLN A 132 5.22 13.50 4.41
N THR A 133 4.38 13.52 3.38
CA THR A 133 4.18 12.41 2.45
C THR A 133 4.28 12.86 1.01
N ASP A 134 5.14 12.21 0.24
CA ASP A 134 5.23 12.37 -1.21
C ASP A 134 4.53 11.19 -1.91
N LEU A 135 3.69 11.50 -2.89
CA LEU A 135 2.95 10.54 -3.72
C LEU A 135 3.29 10.74 -5.20
N TRP A 136 3.57 9.64 -5.88
CA TRP A 136 3.56 9.57 -7.34
C TRP A 136 2.32 8.80 -7.76
N ALA A 137 1.34 9.52 -8.30
CA ALA A 137 0.02 8.98 -8.59
C ALA A 137 -0.61 9.68 -9.80
N ASN A 138 -1.49 8.96 -10.48
CA ASN A 138 -2.36 9.53 -11.52
C ASN A 138 -3.82 9.44 -11.08
N ASN A 139 -4.71 10.13 -11.82
CA ASN A 139 -6.16 10.08 -11.58
C ASN A 139 -6.56 10.42 -10.13
N LEU A 140 -5.83 11.35 -9.49
CA LEU A 140 -6.18 11.81 -8.15
C LEU A 140 -7.54 12.49 -8.19
N TYR A 141 -8.52 11.82 -7.60
CA TYR A 141 -9.83 12.36 -7.33
C TYR A 141 -9.94 12.57 -5.82
N ALA A 142 -10.27 13.78 -5.43
CA ALA A 142 -10.66 14.07 -4.06
C ALA A 142 -11.67 15.20 -4.10
N SER A 143 -12.84 15.00 -3.53
CA SER A 143 -13.83 16.06 -3.41
C SER A 143 -13.59 16.84 -2.12
N SER A 144 -14.11 18.06 -2.01
CA SER A 144 -13.99 18.87 -0.79
C SER A 144 -15.36 19.24 -0.24
N PRO A 145 -15.55 19.31 1.09
CA PRO A 145 -16.80 19.81 1.69
C PRO A 145 -17.17 21.22 1.21
N LEU A 146 -16.16 22.05 0.91
CA LEU A 146 -16.35 23.40 0.33
C LEU A 146 -17.01 23.37 -1.05
N LEU A 147 -16.92 22.24 -1.75
CA LEU A 147 -17.55 21.96 -3.03
C LEU A 147 -18.66 20.89 -2.89
N LEU A 148 -19.28 20.82 -1.70
CA LEU A 148 -20.36 19.88 -1.36
C LEU A 148 -20.01 18.40 -1.59
N CYS A 149 -18.72 18.05 -1.51
CA CYS A 149 -18.18 16.74 -1.87
C CYS A 149 -18.60 16.25 -3.28
N ALA A 150 -18.99 17.17 -4.17
CA ALA A 150 -19.56 16.83 -5.47
C ALA A 150 -18.60 17.12 -6.64
N LEU A 151 -17.58 17.95 -6.41
CA LEU A 151 -16.62 18.35 -7.44
C LEU A 151 -15.20 17.98 -7.03
N PRO A 152 -14.36 17.48 -7.97
CA PRO A 152 -12.96 17.21 -7.69
C PRO A 152 -12.23 18.50 -7.33
N ALA A 153 -11.51 18.52 -6.21
CA ALA A 153 -10.65 19.62 -5.78
C ALA A 153 -9.28 19.62 -6.47
N ALA A 154 -9.01 18.64 -7.34
CA ALA A 154 -7.72 18.48 -8.02
C ALA A 154 -7.33 19.70 -8.87
N TRP A 155 -8.30 20.44 -9.44
CA TRP A 155 -8.02 21.68 -10.19
C TRP A 155 -7.51 22.83 -9.30
N LEU A 156 -7.81 22.84 -7.99
CA LEU A 156 -7.26 23.85 -7.08
C LEU A 156 -5.74 23.66 -6.88
N LEU A 157 -5.24 22.44 -7.09
CA LEU A 157 -3.83 22.08 -6.94
C LEU A 157 -2.98 22.53 -8.13
N SER A 158 -3.58 22.69 -9.32
CA SER A 158 -2.86 23.13 -10.52
C SER A 158 -2.43 24.59 -10.45
N LEU A 159 -2.94 25.36 -9.48
CA LEU A 159 -2.51 26.74 -9.19
C LEU A 159 -1.21 26.79 -8.37
N GLY A 160 -0.63 25.65 -7.98
CA GLY A 160 0.62 25.57 -7.22
C GLY A 160 0.51 26.03 -5.76
N LEU A 161 -0.70 26.31 -5.29
CA LEU A 161 -0.98 26.80 -3.94
C LEU A 161 -0.91 25.65 -2.93
N SER A 162 -0.39 25.95 -1.74
CA SER A 162 -0.44 25.07 -0.57
C SER A 162 -1.77 25.28 0.12
N LEU A 163 -2.65 24.28 0.06
CA LEU A 163 -4.01 24.37 0.60
C LEU A 163 -4.21 23.38 1.75
N SER A 164 -4.74 23.86 2.88
CA SER A 164 -5.33 22.98 3.88
C SER A 164 -6.67 22.49 3.36
N VAL A 165 -6.83 21.17 3.27
CA VAL A 165 -7.99 20.57 2.60
C VAL A 165 -8.59 19.47 3.45
N HIS A 166 -9.90 19.59 3.68
CA HIS A 166 -10.73 18.45 4.01
C HIS A 166 -11.13 17.77 2.70
N LEU A 167 -10.99 16.45 2.68
CA LEU A 167 -11.25 15.60 1.54
C LEU A 167 -12.44 14.71 1.86
N CYS A 168 -13.37 14.59 0.93
CA CYS A 168 -14.37 13.54 0.91
C CYS A 168 -14.09 12.66 -0.31
N ASP A 169 -14.21 11.34 -0.14
CA ASP A 169 -14.04 10.36 -1.21
C ASP A 169 -12.71 10.55 -1.98
N VAL A 170 -11.63 10.05 -1.38
CA VAL A 170 -10.30 10.10 -1.99
C VAL A 170 -10.11 8.86 -2.83
N ARG A 171 -9.72 9.01 -4.10
CA ARG A 171 -9.39 7.91 -5.00
C ARG A 171 -8.17 8.27 -5.83
N MET A 172 -7.26 7.33 -6.05
CA MET A 172 -6.11 7.55 -6.94
C MET A 172 -5.48 6.24 -7.43
N ASP A 173 -4.71 6.38 -8.49
CA ASP A 173 -3.85 5.34 -9.04
C ASP A 173 -2.43 5.58 -8.56
N LEU A 174 -2.01 4.85 -7.53
CA LEU A 174 -0.75 5.05 -6.83
C LEU A 174 0.37 4.19 -7.42
N TYR A 175 1.52 4.81 -7.68
CA TYR A 175 2.74 4.16 -8.15
C TYR A 175 3.82 4.06 -7.08
N ALA A 176 3.98 5.12 -6.29
CA ALA A 176 4.93 5.17 -5.18
C ALA A 176 4.44 6.13 -4.08
N LEU A 177 4.81 5.82 -2.84
CA LEU A 177 4.54 6.62 -1.67
C LEU A 177 5.77 6.66 -0.78
N LYS A 178 6.14 7.84 -0.29
CA LYS A 178 7.13 8.02 0.77
C LYS A 178 6.53 8.87 1.88
N ALA A 179 6.47 8.34 3.09
CA ALA A 179 6.13 9.13 4.28
C ALA A 179 7.38 9.26 5.15
N PHE A 180 7.70 10.46 5.61
CA PHE A 180 8.88 10.70 6.44
C PHE A 180 8.67 11.80 7.49
N ASN A 181 9.36 11.65 8.62
CA ASN A 181 9.44 12.67 9.64
C ASN A 181 10.66 13.57 9.36
N PRO A 182 10.48 14.88 9.09
CA PRO A 182 11.60 15.79 8.84
C PRO A 182 12.44 16.09 10.08
N SER A 183 11.96 15.74 11.28
CA SER A 183 12.63 15.99 12.56
C SER A 183 12.43 14.79 13.50
N PRO A 184 13.09 13.65 13.24
CA PRO A 184 12.97 12.47 14.08
C PRO A 184 13.63 12.72 15.44
N THR A 185 12.87 12.54 16.51
CA THR A 185 13.43 12.45 17.86
C THR A 185 13.60 10.97 18.23
N SER A 186 14.59 10.65 19.08
CA SER A 186 14.82 9.27 19.51
C SER A 186 13.57 8.73 20.21
N GLY A 187 12.88 7.77 19.59
CA GLY A 187 11.54 7.34 20.02
C GLY A 187 10.65 7.08 18.80
N ARG A 188 9.47 6.51 19.01
CA ARG A 188 8.61 5.98 17.93
C ARG A 188 7.84 7.10 17.19
N ASP A 189 8.55 7.95 16.46
CA ASP A 189 8.00 8.92 15.51
C ASP A 189 7.76 8.26 14.13
N ASN A 190 6.91 7.23 14.10
CA ASN A 190 6.61 6.52 12.85
C ASN A 190 5.79 7.42 11.92
N PRO A 191 6.27 7.75 10.70
CA PRO A 191 5.52 8.57 9.75
C PRO A 191 4.27 7.86 9.23
N VAL A 192 4.13 6.54 9.44
CA VAL A 192 2.97 5.77 9.03
C VAL A 192 2.28 5.16 10.26
N ARG A 193 1.00 5.48 10.46
CA ARG A 193 0.14 4.81 11.45
C ARG A 193 -1.11 4.29 10.77
N LEU A 194 -1.28 2.98 10.79
CA LEU A 194 -2.39 2.26 10.16
C LEU A 194 -3.17 1.53 11.26
N PRO A 195 -4.13 2.19 11.95
CA PRO A 195 -4.90 1.54 13.00
C PRO A 195 -5.73 0.38 12.44
N SER A 196 -5.82 -0.71 13.20
CA SER A 196 -6.65 -1.87 12.84
C SER A 196 -6.39 -2.39 11.41
N ALA A 197 -5.15 -2.28 10.94
CA ALA A 197 -4.83 -2.61 9.57
C ALA A 197 -4.80 -4.12 9.33
N SER A 198 -5.27 -4.52 8.15
CA SER A 198 -5.26 -5.90 7.68
C SER A 198 -4.64 -5.95 6.29
N LEU A 199 -3.81 -6.97 6.06
CA LEU A 199 -3.29 -7.31 4.75
C LEU A 199 -3.91 -8.64 4.33
N SER A 200 -4.64 -8.63 3.21
CA SER A 200 -5.23 -9.82 2.62
C SER A 200 -4.60 -10.11 1.27
N VAL A 201 -4.30 -11.39 1.04
CA VAL A 201 -3.90 -11.94 -0.25
C VAL A 201 -4.92 -12.98 -0.63
N THR A 202 -5.61 -12.77 -1.74
CA THR A 202 -6.59 -13.74 -2.26
C THR A 202 -6.07 -14.34 -3.55
N SER A 203 -5.98 -15.67 -3.61
CA SER A 203 -5.67 -16.38 -4.86
C SER A 203 -6.82 -16.21 -5.84
N LYS A 204 -6.51 -15.89 -7.09
CA LYS A 204 -7.45 -15.98 -8.19
C LYS A 204 -7.19 -17.31 -8.85
N GLY A 205 -8.03 -18.30 -8.56
CA GLY A 205 -7.88 -19.64 -9.12
C GLY A 205 -7.73 -19.56 -10.64
N THR A 206 -6.78 -20.31 -11.20
CA THR A 206 -6.72 -20.54 -12.64
C THR A 206 -7.87 -21.48 -12.99
N SER A 207 -8.95 -20.94 -13.52
CA SER A 207 -9.97 -21.70 -14.26
C SER A 207 -9.42 -22.13 -15.60
#